data_AF-A0A328AKZ7-F1
#
_entry.id   AF-A0A328AKZ7-F1
#
_cell.length_a   1.000
_cell.length_b   1.000
_cell.length_c   1.000
_cell.angle_alpha   90.00
_cell.angle_beta   90.00
_cell.angle_gamma   90.00
#
_symmetry.space_group_name_H-M   'P 1'
#
loop_
_entity.id
_entity.type
_entity.pdbx_description
1 polymer ?
#
loop_
_entity_poly.entity_id
_entity_poly.type
_entity_poly.pdbx_seq_one_letter_code
_entity_poly.pdbx_strand_id
1 'polypeptide(L)'
;MGKNLEHSSETHGKTPGKGKQTLAKRVREVLLAFGGEAHRALVIEQVARQMGHDVRQIPEDLQHALILSFEENWRDERRRAAYGFHLPFGEGSHRWSVRVLEGATVH
;
A
#
# COMPACT_ATOMS: atom_id res chain seq x y z
N MET A 1 -19.95 -51.29 0.76
CA MET A 1 -19.65 -51.15 -0.68
C MET A 1 -20.81 -50.38 -1.28
N GLY A 2 -20.70 -49.25 -1.98
CA GLY A 2 -19.55 -48.46 -2.38
C GLY A 2 -19.88 -46.97 -2.25
N LYS A 3 -18.83 -46.18 -2.08
CA LYS A 3 -18.85 -44.72 -2.02
C LYS A 3 -18.80 -44.24 -3.47
N ASN A 4 -19.71 -43.38 -3.91
CA ASN A 4 -19.53 -42.60 -5.13
C ASN A 4 -20.06 -41.17 -4.93
N LEU A 5 -19.12 -40.36 -4.46
CA LEU A 5 -18.83 -38.97 -4.79
C LEU A 5 -19.90 -38.22 -5.59
N GLU A 6 -20.80 -37.56 -4.86
CA GLU A 6 -21.66 -36.53 -5.40
C GLU A 6 -20.98 -35.16 -5.24
N HIS A 7 -21.00 -34.38 -6.32
CA HIS A 7 -20.42 -33.05 -6.45
C HIS A 7 -20.85 -32.13 -5.30
N SER A 8 -19.93 -31.85 -4.37
CA SER A 8 -20.03 -30.69 -3.50
C SER A 8 -19.12 -29.61 -4.04
N SER A 9 -19.72 -28.76 -4.87
CA SER A 9 -19.29 -27.40 -5.11
C SER A 9 -19.16 -26.66 -3.78
N GLU A 10 -18.02 -26.80 -3.12
CA GLU A 10 -17.62 -25.87 -2.06
C GLU A 10 -17.25 -24.55 -2.74
N THR A 11 -18.28 -23.71 -2.83
CA THR A 11 -18.24 -22.27 -2.94
C THR A 11 -17.35 -21.69 -1.84
N HIS A 12 -16.03 -21.78 -2.04
CA HIS A 12 -15.10 -20.88 -1.37
C HIS A 12 -15.39 -19.49 -1.90
N GLY A 13 -16.31 -18.81 -1.20
CA GLY A 13 -16.64 -17.41 -1.37
C GLY A 13 -15.36 -16.60 -1.23
N LYS A 14 -14.68 -16.40 -2.35
CA LYS A 14 -13.72 -15.33 -2.56
C LYS A 14 -14.47 -14.04 -2.27
N THR A 15 -14.44 -13.57 -1.03
CA THR A 15 -14.91 -12.24 -0.70
C THR A 15 -14.12 -11.27 -1.59
N PRO A 16 -14.73 -10.55 -2.54
CA PRO A 16 -14.00 -9.67 -3.45
C PRO A 16 -13.53 -8.36 -2.76
N GLY A 17 -13.30 -8.40 -1.43
CA GLY A 17 -13.00 -7.24 -0.59
C GLY A 17 -11.59 -7.23 0.03
N LYS A 18 -10.75 -8.26 -0.19
CA LYS A 18 -9.39 -8.36 0.39
C LYS A 18 -8.23 -8.13 -0.60
N GLY A 19 -8.53 -8.03 -1.90
CA GLY A 19 -7.55 -7.76 -2.96
C GLY A 19 -7.14 -6.28 -3.10
N LYS A 20 -7.84 -5.37 -2.41
CA LYS A 20 -7.57 -3.93 -2.41
C LYS A 20 -7.15 -3.47 -1.01
N GLN A 21 -6.11 -4.05 -0.43
CA GLN A 21 -5.35 -3.30 0.57
C GLN A 21 -4.87 -2.03 -0.14
N THR A 22 -5.44 -0.89 0.24
CA THR A 22 -5.29 0.43 -0.40
C THR A 22 -3.82 0.68 -0.70
N LEU A 23 -3.46 1.10 -1.92
CA LEU A 23 -2.06 1.33 -2.33
C LEU A 23 -1.30 2.22 -1.33
N ALA A 24 -1.98 3.25 -0.79
CA ALA A 24 -1.50 4.06 0.32
C ALA A 24 -1.01 3.24 1.54
N LYS A 25 -1.73 2.20 1.97
CA LYS A 25 -1.29 1.36 3.09
C LYS A 25 0.04 0.66 2.79
N ARG A 26 0.21 0.13 1.58
CA ARG A 26 1.46 -0.51 1.14
C ARG A 26 2.61 0.49 1.08
N VAL A 27 2.34 1.68 0.53
CA VAL A 27 3.29 2.80 0.52
C VAL A 27 3.74 3.15 1.94
N ARG A 28 2.79 3.24 2.89
CA ARG A 28 3.08 3.45 4.31
C ARG A 28 3.96 2.34 4.89
N GLU A 29 3.60 1.08 4.67
CA GLU A 29 4.37 -0.06 5.19
C GLU A 29 5.81 -0.06 4.67
N VAL A 30 6.00 0.26 3.39
CA VAL A 30 7.33 0.40 2.79
C VAL A 30 8.09 1.58 3.38
N LEU A 31 7.46 2.75 3.53
CA LEU A 31 8.09 3.91 4.16
C LEU A 31 8.53 3.61 5.59
N LEU A 32 7.70 2.92 6.38
CA LEU A 32 8.06 2.48 7.72
C LEU A 32 9.23 1.50 7.72
N ALA A 33 9.27 0.55 6.78
CA ALA A 33 10.40 -0.37 6.63
C ALA A 33 11.72 0.34 6.28
N PHE A 34 11.65 1.51 5.65
CA PHE A 34 12.81 2.38 5.37
C PHE A 34 13.14 3.36 6.51
N GLY A 35 12.49 3.26 7.68
CA GLY A 35 12.73 4.16 8.82
C GLY A 35 11.84 5.41 8.82
N GLY A 36 10.77 5.41 8.05
CA GLY A 36 9.76 6.48 7.99
C GLY A 36 9.93 7.42 6.80
N GLU A 37 11.01 7.34 6.03
CA GLU A 37 11.25 8.25 4.92
C GLU A 37 12.09 7.60 3.81
N ALA A 38 11.67 7.77 2.56
CA ALA A 38 12.40 7.24 1.41
C ALA A 38 12.12 8.05 0.14
N HIS A 39 12.96 7.80 -0.87
CA HIS A 39 12.72 8.32 -2.21
C HIS A 39 11.54 7.57 -2.86
N ARG A 40 10.65 8.31 -3.53
CA ARG A 40 9.46 7.81 -4.23
C ARG A 40 9.78 6.62 -5.13
N ALA A 41 10.88 6.68 -5.89
CA ALA A 41 11.31 5.57 -6.75
C ALA A 41 11.52 4.27 -5.95
N LEU A 42 12.30 4.34 -4.86
CA LEU A 42 12.57 3.19 -3.98
C LEU A 42 11.29 2.62 -3.36
N VAL A 43 10.35 3.50 -2.99
CA VAL A 43 9.05 3.09 -2.47
C VAL A 43 8.26 2.35 -3.54
N ILE A 44 8.17 2.89 -4.75
CA ILE A 44 7.47 2.28 -5.88
C ILE A 44 8.07 0.92 -6.23
N GLU A 45 9.40 0.83 -6.33
CA GLU A 45 10.12 -0.43 -6.59
C GLU A 45 9.80 -1.48 -5.53
N GLN A 46 9.85 -1.09 -4.25
CA GLN A 46 9.60 -2.02 -3.17
C GLN A 46 8.13 -2.45 -3.10
N VAL A 47 7.16 -1.55 -3.36
CA VAL A 47 5.74 -1.93 -3.44
C VAL A 47 5.47 -2.83 -4.65
N ALA A 48 6.04 -2.52 -5.81
CA ALA A 48 5.93 -3.35 -7.01
C ALA A 48 6.48 -4.76 -6.76
N ARG A 49 7.65 -4.86 -6.12
CA ARG A 49 8.23 -6.13 -5.68
C ARG A 49 7.30 -6.91 -4.74
N GLN A 50 6.70 -6.25 -3.75
CA GLN A 50 5.74 -6.87 -2.84
C GLN A 50 4.46 -7.35 -3.53
N MET A 51 4.12 -6.75 -4.68
CA MET A 51 2.99 -7.13 -5.52
C MET A 51 3.35 -8.21 -6.56
N GLY A 52 4.61 -8.67 -6.59
CA GLY A 52 5.09 -9.68 -7.52
C GLY A 52 5.46 -9.15 -8.91
N HIS A 53 5.58 -7.84 -9.08
CA HIS A 53 6.09 -7.24 -10.32
C HIS A 53 7.62 -7.26 -10.35
N ASP A 54 8.17 -7.36 -11.55
CA ASP A 54 9.59 -7.18 -11.79
C ASP A 54 9.97 -5.70 -11.63
N VAL A 55 10.96 -5.42 -10.77
CA VAL A 55 11.38 -4.04 -10.45
C VAL A 55 12.08 -3.34 -11.61
N ARG A 56 12.62 -4.09 -12.59
CA ARG A 56 13.23 -3.52 -13.78
C ARG A 56 12.16 -3.13 -14.81
N GLN A 57 10.94 -3.66 -14.69
CA GLN A 57 9.84 -3.49 -15.65
C GLN A 57 8.51 -3.21 -14.91
N ILE A 58 8.49 -2.15 -14.11
CA ILE A 58 7.28 -1.73 -13.38
C ILE A 58 6.32 -1.04 -14.35
N PRO A 59 5.07 -1.52 -14.51
CA PRO A 59 4.09 -0.88 -15.38
C PRO A 59 3.88 0.59 -15.01
N GLU A 60 3.89 1.49 -16.00
CA GLU A 60 3.69 2.92 -15.78
C GLU A 60 2.37 3.24 -15.07
N ASP A 61 1.32 2.49 -15.39
CA ASP A 61 0.02 2.57 -14.71
C ASP A 61 0.12 2.30 -13.20
N LEU A 62 0.89 1.27 -12.80
CA LEU A 62 1.11 0.95 -11.40
C LEU A 62 1.90 2.05 -10.70
N GLN A 63 2.94 2.58 -11.36
CA GLN A 63 3.69 3.72 -10.83
C GLN A 63 2.74 4.89 -10.59
N HIS A 64 1.95 5.25 -11.60
CA HIS A 64 1.01 6.36 -11.54
C HIS A 64 -0.04 6.17 -10.45
N ALA A 65 -0.60 4.97 -10.32
CA ALA A 65 -1.57 4.63 -9.29
C ALA A 65 -0.98 4.75 -7.87
N LEU A 66 0.28 4.37 -7.66
CA LEU A 66 0.97 4.53 -6.36
C LEU A 66 1.16 6.00 -6.00
N ILE A 67 1.52 6.82 -6.99
CA ILE A 67 1.75 8.26 -6.84
C ILE A 67 0.45 8.96 -6.50
N LEU A 68 -0.58 8.77 -7.32
CA LEU A 68 -1.90 9.34 -7.10
C LEU A 68 -2.44 8.90 -5.74
N SER A 69 -2.31 7.61 -5.39
CA SER A 69 -2.76 7.14 -4.10
C SER A 69 -2.05 7.82 -2.93
N PHE A 70 -0.74 8.04 -3.00
CA PHE A 70 -0.02 8.77 -1.96
C PHE A 70 -0.47 10.25 -1.92
N GLU A 71 -0.49 10.93 -3.05
CA GLU A 71 -0.82 12.36 -3.15
C GLU A 71 -2.26 12.66 -2.73
N GLU A 72 -3.24 11.83 -3.11
CA GLU A 72 -4.64 11.99 -2.68
C GLU A 72 -4.80 11.80 -1.17
N ASN A 73 -4.10 10.81 -0.58
CA ASN A 73 -4.16 10.56 0.86
C ASN A 73 -3.33 11.57 1.65
N TRP A 74 -2.32 12.17 1.03
CA TRP A 74 -1.62 13.32 1.61
C TRP A 74 -2.46 14.59 1.51
N ARG A 75 -3.12 14.90 0.38
CA ARG A 75 -3.92 16.14 0.24
C ARG A 75 -5.10 16.20 1.22
N ASP A 76 -5.75 15.07 1.48
CA ASP A 76 -6.85 14.97 2.45
C ASP A 76 -6.33 14.96 3.89
N GLU A 77 -6.72 15.94 4.71
CA GLU A 77 -6.22 16.10 6.08
C GLU A 77 -6.54 14.90 6.98
N ARG A 78 -7.74 14.32 6.87
CA ARG A 78 -8.16 13.18 7.69
C ARG A 78 -7.34 11.93 7.35
N ARG A 79 -7.14 11.65 6.07
CA ARG A 79 -6.32 10.53 5.59
C ARG A 79 -4.84 10.77 5.89
N ARG A 80 -4.35 12.01 5.73
CA ARG A 80 -2.98 12.40 6.08
C ARG A 80 -2.70 12.08 7.54
N ALA A 81 -3.60 12.46 8.44
CA ALA A 81 -3.51 12.12 9.86
C ALA A 81 -3.56 10.60 10.08
N ALA A 82 -4.51 9.90 9.46
CA ALA A 82 -4.67 8.45 9.65
C ALA A 82 -3.45 7.62 9.19
N TYR A 83 -2.85 7.97 8.05
CA TYR A 83 -1.68 7.27 7.53
C TYR A 83 -0.36 7.83 8.07
N GLY A 84 -0.34 9.07 8.55
CA GLY A 84 0.85 9.80 8.99
C GLY A 84 1.66 10.39 7.84
N PHE A 85 1.10 10.50 6.63
CA PHE A 85 1.85 10.95 5.46
C PHE A 85 2.32 12.39 5.57
N HIS A 86 3.54 12.62 5.14
CA HIS A 86 4.18 13.91 5.21
C HIS A 86 5.09 14.11 4.00
N LEU A 87 5.11 15.32 3.45
CA LEU A 87 5.98 15.74 2.36
C LEU A 87 6.89 16.85 2.88
N PRO A 88 8.19 16.58 3.10
CA PRO A 88 9.11 17.58 3.64
C PRO A 88 9.30 18.79 2.71
N PHE A 89 9.08 18.61 1.40
CA PHE A 89 9.26 19.66 0.39
C PHE A 89 7.95 20.07 -0.31
N GLY A 90 6.79 19.62 0.18
CA GLY A 90 5.49 19.91 -0.44
C GLY A 90 5.13 18.99 -1.62
N GLU A 91 4.09 19.38 -2.36
CA GLU A 91 3.50 18.60 -3.46
C GLU A 91 4.51 18.29 -4.59
N GLY A 92 4.36 17.13 -5.24
CA GLY A 92 5.29 16.68 -6.27
C GLY A 92 6.67 16.26 -5.75
N SER A 93 6.90 16.27 -4.43
CA SER A 93 8.18 15.88 -3.88
C SER A 93 8.51 14.42 -4.17
N HIS A 94 9.76 14.20 -4.59
CA HIS A 94 10.32 12.86 -4.74
C HIS A 94 10.64 12.19 -3.41
N ARG A 95 10.61 12.91 -2.28
CA ARG A 95 10.85 12.34 -0.96
C ARG A 95 9.54 12.21 -0.22
N TRP A 96 9.16 10.98 0.08
CA TRP A 96 7.95 10.67 0.82
C TRP A 96 8.32 10.30 2.24
N SER A 97 7.51 10.74 3.19
CA SER A 97 7.71 10.40 4.60
C SER A 97 6.39 10.00 5.26
N VAL A 98 6.49 9.19 6.30
CA VAL A 98 5.44 8.86 7.22
C VAL A 98 5.93 9.11 8.64
N ARG A 99 5.13 9.82 9.43
CA ARG A 99 5.38 9.96 10.86
C ARG A 99 4.58 8.88 11.57
N VAL A 100 5.26 8.07 12.37
CA VAL A 100 4.56 7.25 13.36
C VAL A 100 3.90 8.24 14.32
N LEU A 101 2.57 8.22 14.39
CA LEU A 101 1.87 8.95 15.43
C LEU A 101 2.18 8.26 16.76
N GLU A 102 3.27 8.66 17.40
CA GLU A 102 3.60 8.34 18.81
C GLU A 102 2.57 9.03 19.73
N GLY A 103 1.33 8.57 19.68
CA GLY A 103 0.20 9.16 20.41
C GLY A 103 -0.90 8.16 20.75
N ALA A 104 -0.64 6.86 20.61
CA ALA A 104 -1.50 5.78 21.11
C ALA A 104 -0.74 4.88 22.10
N THR A 105 0.21 5.45 22.85
CA THR A 105 0.68 4.84 24.09
C THR A 105 -0.38 5.13 25.14
N VAL A 106 -1.30 4.18 25.29
CA VAL A 106 -2.15 4.07 26.47
C VAL A 106 -1.22 3.80 27.67
N HIS A 107 -1.00 4.80 28.50
CA HIS A 107 -0.51 4.64 29.87
C HIS A 107 -1.59 5.15 30.80
#